data_AF-A0A4V4HJJ3-F1
#
_entry.id   AF-A0A4V4HJJ3-F1
#
_cell.length_a   1.000
_cell.length_b   1.000
_cell.length_c   1.000
_cell.angle_alpha   90.00
_cell.angle_beta   90.00
_cell.angle_gamma   90.00
#
_symmetry.space_group_name_H-M   'P 1'
#
loop_
_entity.id
_entity.type
_entity.pdbx_description
1 polymer ?
#
loop_
_entity_poly.entity_id
_entity_poly.type
_entity_poly.pdbx_seq_one_letter_code
_entity_poly.pdbx_strand_id
1 'polypeptide(L)'
;MAGLAVAGWLYATGRFGIGPLSAADKDAAAAIEDGVEPPEWSDADAVACAVDDLVGEHRSPGLEEIGVVEKDGDDWNYTETWEHDDAVAFYEEVLDCTDDWSQAVAETWSLEDADCLGDIGAATMGAWFAAENLTIDGDEDEVEKDRAAAVEELDDCYLATPALPTVTAARGYRSVQFALDVDDSDDSEGAEGVELSAGQPGNLEPVTRDVVRVETEEGGERACLTVQAQQTYAWGSTGTADAETCGTAKPKRIFWKKVRCTDEPGCYAAELRYEGFADYESITATYTSNGGNCLSTTGSCRDTVVTTSGGRGRVVTWTFPGSYSGTFVAKVGRLRTTLRN
;
A
#
# COMPACT_ATOMS: atom_id res chain seq x y z
N MET A 1 7.53 -7.90 -58.39
CA MET A 1 8.32 -9.15 -58.61
C MET A 1 9.79 -8.78 -58.75
N ALA A 2 10.50 -8.75 -57.62
CA ALA A 2 11.96 -8.73 -57.53
C ALA A 2 12.29 -9.00 -56.05
N GLY A 3 12.10 -10.25 -55.63
CA GLY A 3 12.27 -10.67 -54.24
C GLY A 3 12.25 -12.18 -54.23
N LEU A 4 13.42 -12.80 -54.42
CA LEU A 4 13.67 -14.24 -54.26
C LEU A 4 15.18 -14.59 -54.35
N ALA A 5 16.10 -13.63 -54.23
CA ALA A 5 17.53 -13.87 -54.47
C ALA A 5 18.45 -13.59 -53.27
N VAL A 6 17.93 -13.18 -52.11
CA VAL A 6 18.75 -12.89 -50.91
C VAL A 6 18.65 -13.99 -49.83
N ALA A 7 17.54 -14.75 -49.77
CA ALA A 7 17.35 -15.83 -48.80
C ALA A 7 18.27 -17.06 -49.03
N GLY A 8 18.74 -17.27 -50.27
CA GLY A 8 19.56 -18.45 -50.63
C GLY A 8 21.06 -18.31 -50.37
N TRP A 9 21.54 -17.13 -49.98
CA TRP A 9 22.98 -16.88 -49.77
C TRP A 9 23.39 -16.99 -48.29
N LEU A 10 22.46 -16.80 -47.35
CA LEU A 10 22.73 -16.96 -45.90
C LEU A 10 22.78 -18.43 -45.47
N TYR A 11 22.03 -19.32 -46.11
CA TYR A 11 22.02 -20.76 -45.79
C TYR A 11 23.30 -21.52 -46.19
N ALA A 12 24.17 -20.91 -47.01
CA ALA A 12 25.29 -21.63 -47.65
C ALA A 12 26.69 -21.11 -47.28
N THR A 13 26.82 -19.96 -46.60
CA THR A 13 28.14 -19.38 -46.32
C THR A 13 28.30 -18.91 -44.88
N GLY A 14 28.55 -19.87 -44.01
CA GLY A 14 29.85 -19.89 -43.36
C GLY A 14 30.15 -18.90 -42.24
N ARG A 15 29.25 -18.02 -41.81
CA ARG A 15 29.69 -16.90 -40.97
C ARG A 15 29.91 -17.17 -39.47
N PHE A 16 29.38 -18.22 -38.83
CA PHE A 16 29.79 -18.55 -37.43
C PHE A 16 29.87 -20.04 -37.00
N GLY A 17 29.52 -21.03 -37.84
CA GLY A 17 29.63 -22.46 -37.46
C GLY A 17 29.13 -23.48 -38.49
N ILE A 18 29.36 -23.27 -39.78
CA ILE A 18 28.55 -23.89 -40.84
C ILE A 18 28.88 -25.35 -41.13
N GLY A 19 28.04 -26.22 -40.57
CA GLY A 19 27.56 -27.50 -41.07
C GLY A 19 26.12 -27.71 -40.55
N PRO A 20 25.35 -28.70 -41.05
CA PRO A 20 24.12 -29.08 -40.36
C PRO A 20 24.47 -29.43 -38.90
N LEU A 21 23.61 -29.03 -37.94
CA LEU A 21 23.78 -29.35 -36.53
C LEU A 21 24.14 -30.84 -36.37
N SER A 22 25.23 -31.10 -35.66
CA SER A 22 25.65 -32.45 -35.34
C SER A 22 24.65 -33.12 -34.40
N ALA A 23 24.74 -34.44 -34.21
CA ALA A 23 23.90 -35.12 -33.21
C ALA A 23 24.15 -34.54 -31.81
N ALA A 24 25.41 -34.28 -31.47
CA ALA A 24 25.78 -33.68 -30.19
C ALA A 24 25.23 -32.25 -30.01
N ASP A 25 25.18 -31.43 -31.08
CA ASP A 25 24.58 -30.10 -31.01
C ASP A 25 23.07 -30.17 -30.72
N LYS A 26 22.38 -31.15 -31.32
CA LYS A 26 20.94 -31.36 -31.09
C LYS A 26 20.63 -31.91 -29.71
N ASP A 27 21.48 -32.81 -29.22
CA ASP A 27 21.33 -33.37 -27.88
C ASP A 27 21.61 -32.30 -26.82
N ALA A 28 22.56 -31.39 -27.05
CA ALA A 28 22.79 -30.23 -26.20
C ALA A 28 21.64 -29.21 -26.25
N ALA A 29 21.11 -28.91 -27.44
CA ALA A 29 19.92 -28.06 -27.60
C ALA A 29 18.72 -28.61 -26.80
N ALA A 30 18.44 -29.91 -26.96
CA ALA A 30 17.35 -30.57 -26.25
C ALA A 30 17.52 -30.54 -24.72
N ALA A 31 18.76 -30.59 -24.22
CA ALA A 31 19.03 -30.47 -22.78
C ALA A 31 18.67 -29.07 -22.26
N ILE A 32 18.95 -28.01 -23.03
CA ILE A 32 18.60 -26.63 -22.68
C ILE A 32 17.09 -26.41 -22.79
N GLU A 33 16.45 -26.86 -23.88
CA GLU A 33 14.99 -26.75 -24.07
C GLU A 33 14.17 -27.48 -22.98
N ASP A 34 14.67 -28.62 -22.48
CA ASP A 34 14.01 -29.36 -21.38
C ASP A 34 14.29 -28.72 -20.01
N GLY A 35 15.39 -27.97 -19.89
CA GLY A 35 15.86 -27.37 -18.64
C GLY A 35 15.41 -25.92 -18.40
N VAL A 36 15.23 -25.13 -19.45
CA VAL A 36 14.81 -23.72 -19.37
C VAL A 36 13.28 -23.66 -19.40
N GLU A 37 12.68 -23.22 -18.29
CA GLU A 37 11.24 -23.00 -18.22
C GLU A 37 10.88 -21.69 -18.94
N PRO A 38 9.94 -21.71 -19.92
CA PRO A 38 9.50 -20.49 -20.58
C PRO A 38 8.81 -19.57 -19.57
N PRO A 39 9.17 -18.26 -19.50
CA PRO A 39 8.44 -17.31 -18.66
C PRO A 39 6.98 -17.18 -19.12
N GLU A 40 6.11 -16.74 -18.20
CA GLU A 40 4.65 -16.74 -18.39
C GLU A 40 4.13 -16.00 -19.63
N TRP A 41 4.89 -15.01 -20.12
CA TRP A 41 4.55 -14.21 -21.30
C TRP A 41 5.04 -14.85 -22.63
N SER A 42 5.80 -15.94 -22.57
CA SER A 42 6.39 -16.62 -23.73
C SER A 42 5.94 -18.07 -23.84
N ASP A 43 6.38 -18.78 -24.88
CA ASP A 43 6.15 -20.20 -25.05
C ASP A 43 7.43 -21.00 -25.33
N ALA A 44 7.29 -22.32 -25.36
CA ALA A 44 8.41 -23.22 -25.62
C ALA A 44 8.96 -23.08 -27.05
N ASP A 45 8.19 -22.56 -28.01
CA ASP A 45 8.66 -22.34 -29.38
C ASP A 45 9.63 -21.14 -29.42
N ALA A 46 9.38 -20.08 -28.64
CA ALA A 46 10.29 -18.95 -28.47
C ALA A 46 11.60 -19.36 -27.79
N VAL A 47 11.53 -20.18 -26.74
CA VAL A 47 12.72 -20.75 -26.07
C VAL A 47 13.51 -21.63 -27.05
N ALA A 48 12.85 -22.53 -27.79
CA ALA A 48 13.52 -23.38 -28.78
C ALA A 48 14.19 -22.55 -29.90
N CYS A 49 13.55 -21.46 -30.33
CA CYS A 49 14.11 -20.53 -31.30
C CYS A 49 15.41 -19.88 -30.80
N ALA A 50 15.42 -19.39 -29.55
CA ALA A 50 16.62 -18.83 -28.93
C ALA A 50 17.73 -19.87 -28.71
N VAL A 51 17.36 -21.10 -28.32
CA VAL A 51 18.30 -22.22 -28.21
C VAL A 51 18.92 -22.57 -29.57
N ASP A 52 18.14 -22.54 -30.65
CA ASP A 52 18.63 -22.78 -32.01
C ASP A 52 19.70 -21.75 -32.43
N ASP A 53 19.54 -20.48 -32.07
CA ASP A 53 20.54 -19.44 -32.34
C ASP A 53 21.79 -19.61 -31.47
N LEU A 54 21.60 -19.82 -30.15
CA LEU A 54 22.67 -20.07 -29.18
C LEU A 54 23.55 -21.27 -29.57
N VAL A 55 22.95 -22.40 -29.94
CA VAL A 55 23.66 -23.59 -30.42
C VAL A 55 24.27 -23.34 -31.81
N GLY A 56 23.62 -22.50 -32.62
CA GLY A 56 24.12 -22.03 -33.90
C GLY A 56 25.46 -21.30 -33.79
N GLU A 57 25.59 -20.45 -32.77
CA GLU A 57 26.76 -19.65 -32.43
C GLU A 57 27.85 -20.45 -31.73
N HIS A 58 27.54 -21.06 -30.58
CA HIS A 58 28.57 -21.65 -29.70
C HIS A 58 28.90 -23.11 -30.03
N ARG A 59 27.94 -23.87 -30.59
CA ARG A 59 28.01 -25.35 -30.76
C ARG A 59 28.18 -26.08 -29.43
N SER A 60 27.96 -27.40 -29.43
CA SER A 60 28.03 -28.18 -28.19
C SER A 60 29.34 -28.02 -27.39
N PRO A 61 30.54 -27.91 -27.99
CA PRO A 61 31.77 -27.69 -27.22
C PRO A 61 31.88 -26.28 -26.63
N GLY A 62 31.31 -25.27 -27.31
CA GLY A 62 31.31 -23.90 -26.80
C GLY A 62 30.31 -23.74 -25.66
N LEU A 63 29.14 -24.37 -25.76
CA LEU A 63 28.14 -24.43 -24.67
C LEU A 63 28.69 -25.12 -23.41
N GLU A 64 29.56 -26.12 -23.59
CA GLU A 64 30.31 -26.75 -22.49
C GLU A 64 31.37 -25.81 -21.90
N GLU A 65 32.00 -24.99 -22.73
CA GLU A 65 33.04 -24.03 -22.32
C GLU A 65 32.46 -22.86 -21.51
N ILE A 66 31.31 -22.31 -21.92
CA ILE A 66 30.56 -21.28 -21.18
C ILE A 66 29.72 -21.86 -20.03
N GLY A 67 29.75 -23.19 -19.85
CA GLY A 67 29.17 -23.86 -18.70
C GLY A 67 27.66 -24.00 -18.71
N VAL A 68 26.94 -23.67 -19.80
CA VAL A 68 25.47 -23.81 -19.93
C VAL A 68 25.02 -25.27 -19.98
N VAL A 69 25.86 -26.14 -20.56
CA VAL A 69 25.64 -27.59 -20.56
C VAL A 69 26.90 -28.31 -20.10
N GLU A 70 26.73 -29.47 -19.49
CA GLU A 70 27.83 -30.37 -19.16
C GLU A 70 27.64 -31.73 -19.81
N LYS A 71 28.76 -32.35 -20.17
CA LYS A 71 28.75 -33.70 -20.72
C LYS A 71 29.08 -34.74 -19.65
N ASP A 72 28.11 -35.60 -19.32
CA ASP A 72 28.34 -36.79 -18.49
C ASP A 72 28.28 -38.06 -19.35
N GLY A 73 29.46 -38.61 -19.65
CA GLY A 73 29.58 -39.78 -20.52
C GLY A 73 29.19 -39.45 -21.97
N ASP A 74 28.07 -40.01 -22.42
CA ASP A 74 27.52 -39.77 -23.77
C ASP A 74 26.33 -38.78 -23.75
N ASP A 75 25.86 -38.36 -22.58
CA ASP A 75 24.68 -37.51 -22.39
C ASP A 75 25.07 -36.04 -22.11
N TRP A 76 24.22 -35.11 -22.56
CA TRP A 76 24.33 -33.68 -22.27
C TRP A 76 23.28 -33.30 -21.22
N ASN A 77 23.68 -32.52 -20.22
CA ASN A 77 22.82 -32.04 -19.15
C ASN A 77 22.89 -30.52 -19.07
N TYR A 78 21.75 -29.86 -18.84
CA TYR A 78 21.69 -28.44 -18.53
C TYR A 78 22.19 -28.18 -17.11
N THR A 79 23.00 -27.14 -16.92
CA THR A 79 23.68 -26.84 -15.65
C THR A 79 22.99 -25.77 -14.82
N GLU A 80 21.92 -25.16 -15.34
CA GLU A 80 21.16 -24.05 -14.72
C GLU A 80 21.95 -22.74 -14.53
N THR A 81 23.25 -22.72 -14.88
CA THR A 81 24.18 -21.63 -14.59
C THR A 81 24.70 -21.00 -15.87
N TRP A 82 24.66 -19.67 -15.96
CA TRP A 82 25.02 -18.91 -17.15
C TRP A 82 26.04 -17.82 -16.83
N GLU A 83 26.94 -17.51 -17.76
CA GLU A 83 27.68 -16.24 -17.72
C GLU A 83 26.71 -15.08 -18.02
N HIS A 84 26.95 -13.90 -17.43
CA HIS A 84 26.04 -12.73 -17.53
C HIS A 84 25.71 -12.37 -18.97
N ASP A 85 26.71 -12.13 -19.81
CA ASP A 85 26.51 -11.70 -21.20
C ASP A 85 25.71 -12.74 -22.03
N ASP A 86 25.97 -14.03 -21.80
CA ASP A 86 25.25 -15.12 -22.49
C ASP A 86 23.80 -15.23 -22.01
N ALA A 87 23.54 -15.01 -20.71
CA ALA A 87 22.20 -14.99 -20.14
C ALA A 87 21.36 -13.82 -20.71
N VAL A 88 21.96 -12.63 -20.80
CA VAL A 88 21.30 -11.44 -21.38
C VAL A 88 21.01 -11.67 -22.86
N ALA A 89 21.99 -12.14 -23.64
CA ALA A 89 21.83 -12.40 -25.07
C ALA A 89 20.76 -13.47 -25.33
N PHE A 90 20.71 -14.52 -24.50
CA PHE A 90 19.69 -15.56 -24.61
C PHE A 90 18.27 -15.00 -24.42
N TYR A 91 18.03 -14.18 -23.37
CA TYR A 91 16.71 -13.59 -23.16
C TYR A 91 16.36 -12.48 -24.14
N GLU A 92 17.34 -11.74 -24.67
CA GLU A 92 17.12 -10.83 -25.81
C GLU A 92 16.62 -11.63 -27.03
N GLU A 93 17.21 -12.78 -27.34
CA GLU A 93 16.76 -13.63 -28.44
C GLU A 93 15.39 -14.29 -28.15
N VAL A 94 15.08 -14.68 -26.90
CA VAL A 94 13.72 -15.16 -26.55
C VAL A 94 12.67 -14.07 -26.82
N LEU A 95 12.98 -12.80 -26.53
CA LEU A 95 12.11 -11.67 -26.84
C LEU A 95 11.97 -11.49 -28.36
N ASP A 96 13.07 -11.55 -29.12
CA ASP A 96 13.04 -11.41 -30.59
C ASP A 96 12.33 -12.60 -31.30
N CYS A 97 12.41 -13.79 -30.71
CA CYS A 97 11.68 -14.99 -31.15
C CYS A 97 10.19 -14.96 -30.78
N THR A 98 9.78 -14.10 -29.86
CA THR A 98 8.38 -13.94 -29.48
C THR A 98 7.70 -12.87 -30.36
N ASP A 99 6.71 -13.30 -31.15
CA ASP A 99 5.91 -12.38 -31.96
C ASP A 99 5.28 -11.28 -31.08
N ASP A 100 5.59 -10.01 -31.35
CA ASP A 100 5.13 -8.85 -30.58
C ASP A 100 5.36 -9.01 -29.05
N TRP A 101 6.57 -9.38 -28.63
CA TRP A 101 6.92 -9.62 -27.21
C TRP A 101 6.45 -8.53 -26.24
N SER A 102 6.48 -7.26 -26.65
CA SER A 102 6.06 -6.15 -25.78
C SER A 102 4.56 -6.24 -25.45
N GLN A 103 3.74 -6.69 -26.39
CA GLN A 103 2.32 -6.94 -26.16
C GLN A 103 2.12 -8.16 -25.24
N ALA A 104 2.91 -9.21 -25.42
CA ALA A 104 2.82 -10.42 -24.60
C ALA A 104 3.19 -10.16 -23.12
N VAL A 105 4.26 -9.38 -22.90
CA VAL A 105 4.66 -8.93 -21.57
C VAL A 105 3.62 -7.97 -20.99
N ALA A 106 3.12 -7.01 -21.78
CA ALA A 106 2.07 -6.08 -21.34
C ALA A 106 0.81 -6.81 -20.89
N GLU A 107 0.34 -7.81 -21.64
CA GLU A 107 -0.83 -8.60 -21.26
C GLU A 107 -0.61 -9.39 -19.97
N THR A 108 0.57 -10.01 -19.83
CA THR A 108 0.94 -10.76 -18.62
C THR A 108 1.00 -9.86 -17.39
N TRP A 109 1.59 -8.68 -17.53
CA TRP A 109 1.72 -7.72 -16.44
C TRP A 109 0.49 -6.82 -16.27
N SER A 110 -0.55 -6.98 -17.10
CA SER A 110 -1.74 -6.10 -17.09
C SER A 110 -1.41 -4.61 -17.31
N LEU A 111 -0.50 -4.32 -18.25
CA LEU A 111 -0.16 -2.99 -18.75
C LEU A 111 -1.08 -2.62 -19.93
N GLU A 112 -1.61 -1.40 -20.00
CA GLU A 112 -2.41 -0.97 -21.16
C GLU A 112 -1.55 -0.42 -22.30
N ASP A 113 -0.38 0.13 -21.99
CA ASP A 113 0.56 0.67 -22.98
C ASP A 113 1.74 -0.28 -23.24
N ALA A 114 1.66 -1.08 -24.31
CA ALA A 114 2.76 -1.94 -24.74
C ALA A 114 3.85 -1.21 -25.56
N ASP A 115 3.59 0.02 -26.02
CA ASP A 115 4.54 0.78 -26.83
C ASP A 115 5.73 1.24 -25.97
N CYS A 116 5.49 1.57 -24.69
CA CYS A 116 6.57 1.95 -23.76
C CYS A 116 7.58 0.82 -23.55
N LEU A 117 7.13 -0.44 -23.36
CA LEU A 117 8.03 -1.61 -23.34
C LEU A 117 8.86 -1.72 -24.63
N GLY A 118 8.26 -1.44 -25.78
CA GLY A 118 8.96 -1.42 -27.06
C GLY A 118 10.06 -0.36 -27.13
N ASP A 119 9.84 0.81 -26.51
CA ASP A 119 10.83 1.89 -26.41
C ASP A 119 11.99 1.55 -25.45
N ILE A 120 11.73 0.82 -24.36
CA ILE A 120 12.75 0.27 -23.44
C ILE A 120 13.67 -0.72 -24.19
N GLY A 121 13.06 -1.56 -25.04
CA GLY A 121 13.75 -2.44 -25.98
C GLY A 121 14.16 -3.81 -25.42
N ALA A 122 14.37 -4.75 -26.34
CA ALA A 122 14.63 -6.15 -26.03
C ALA A 122 15.93 -6.39 -25.25
N ALA A 123 17.00 -5.65 -25.54
CA ALA A 123 18.27 -5.78 -24.81
C ALA A 123 18.11 -5.46 -23.31
N THR A 124 17.45 -4.34 -22.99
CA THR A 124 17.23 -3.90 -21.60
C THR A 124 16.30 -4.85 -20.86
N MET A 125 15.18 -5.25 -21.49
CA MET A 125 14.25 -6.21 -20.90
C MET A 125 14.84 -7.62 -20.79
N GLY A 126 15.68 -8.01 -21.75
CA GLY A 126 16.40 -9.28 -21.75
C GLY A 126 17.34 -9.39 -20.55
N ALA A 127 18.04 -8.31 -20.20
CA ALA A 127 18.86 -8.28 -18.99
C ALA A 127 18.04 -8.43 -17.70
N TRP A 128 16.86 -7.81 -17.64
CA TRP A 128 15.94 -7.98 -16.52
C TRP A 128 15.44 -9.42 -16.40
N PHE A 129 14.98 -10.02 -17.50
CA PHE A 129 14.48 -11.40 -17.50
C PHE A 129 15.58 -12.41 -17.22
N ALA A 130 16.81 -12.21 -17.72
CA ALA A 130 17.96 -13.05 -17.40
C ALA A 130 18.22 -13.07 -15.89
N ALA A 131 18.24 -11.90 -15.25
CA ALA A 131 18.46 -11.78 -13.81
C ALA A 131 17.33 -12.39 -12.96
N GLU A 132 16.09 -12.41 -13.47
CA GLU A 132 14.94 -12.95 -12.75
C GLU A 132 14.77 -14.47 -12.93
N ASN A 133 15.14 -15.01 -14.10
CA ASN A 133 14.82 -16.40 -14.47
C ASN A 133 16.01 -17.35 -14.50
N LEU A 134 17.25 -16.86 -14.52
CA LEU A 134 18.46 -17.70 -14.56
C LEU A 134 19.33 -17.52 -13.33
N THR A 135 20.13 -18.54 -13.05
CA THR A 135 21.26 -18.41 -12.13
C THR A 135 22.46 -17.90 -12.93
N ILE A 136 22.92 -16.70 -12.63
CA ILE A 136 24.08 -16.08 -13.30
C ILE A 136 25.33 -16.29 -12.45
N ASP A 137 26.38 -16.89 -13.02
CA ASP A 137 27.73 -16.95 -12.45
C ASP A 137 28.54 -15.75 -12.96
N GLY A 138 29.01 -14.88 -12.07
CA GLY A 138 29.68 -13.65 -12.48
C GLY A 138 29.71 -12.55 -11.42
N ASP A 139 29.92 -11.32 -11.89
CA ASP A 139 29.93 -10.11 -11.07
C ASP A 139 28.51 -9.69 -10.72
N GLU A 140 28.08 -9.97 -9.48
CA GLU A 140 26.76 -9.57 -8.96
C GLU A 140 26.50 -8.06 -9.11
N ASP A 141 27.54 -7.22 -9.09
CA ASP A 141 27.39 -5.77 -9.26
C ASP A 141 27.02 -5.40 -10.71
N GLU A 142 27.44 -6.18 -11.71
CA GLU A 142 27.08 -5.96 -13.12
C GLU A 142 25.65 -6.42 -13.40
N VAL A 143 25.25 -7.59 -12.90
CA VAL A 143 23.88 -8.12 -12.99
C VAL A 143 22.89 -7.13 -12.37
N GLU A 144 23.16 -6.68 -11.14
CA GLU A 144 22.28 -5.76 -10.42
C GLU A 144 22.23 -4.38 -11.10
N LYS A 145 23.33 -3.93 -11.72
CA LYS A 145 23.36 -2.67 -12.45
C LYS A 145 22.45 -2.70 -13.69
N ASP A 146 22.49 -3.78 -14.48
CA ASP A 146 21.65 -3.89 -15.67
C ASP A 146 20.18 -4.10 -15.28
N ARG A 147 19.92 -4.90 -14.25
CA ARG A 147 18.57 -5.04 -13.67
C ARG A 147 18.03 -3.69 -13.19
N ALA A 148 18.82 -2.93 -12.45
CA ALA A 148 18.41 -1.61 -11.94
C ALA A 148 18.16 -0.61 -13.07
N ALA A 149 18.94 -0.66 -14.17
CA ALA A 149 18.70 0.17 -15.34
C ALA A 149 17.36 -0.17 -16.02
N ALA A 150 17.03 -1.46 -16.15
CA ALA A 150 15.74 -1.88 -16.67
C ALA A 150 14.58 -1.46 -15.75
N VAL A 151 14.76 -1.58 -14.43
CA VAL A 151 13.77 -1.11 -13.45
C VAL A 151 13.58 0.41 -13.52
N GLU A 152 14.64 1.21 -13.74
CA GLU A 152 14.54 2.66 -13.91
C GLU A 152 13.71 3.03 -15.13
N GLU A 153 13.93 2.38 -16.27
CA GLU A 153 13.15 2.61 -17.49
C GLU A 153 11.68 2.14 -17.34
N LEU A 154 11.44 1.01 -16.68
CA LEU A 154 10.09 0.53 -16.35
C LEU A 154 9.37 1.49 -15.40
N ASP A 155 10.08 2.03 -14.41
CA ASP A 155 9.53 3.01 -13.49
C ASP A 155 9.18 4.33 -14.22
N ASP A 156 10.04 4.80 -15.12
CA ASP A 156 9.78 6.00 -15.91
C ASP A 156 8.55 5.83 -16.83
N CYS A 157 8.30 4.62 -17.32
CA CYS A 157 7.11 4.30 -18.11
C CYS A 157 5.83 4.17 -17.26
N TYR A 158 5.89 3.40 -16.17
CA TYR A 158 4.68 2.83 -15.56
C TYR A 158 4.53 3.12 -14.06
N LEU A 159 5.59 3.55 -13.36
CA LEU A 159 5.50 3.79 -11.92
C LEU A 159 4.58 4.98 -11.63
N ALA A 160 3.35 4.67 -11.28
CA ALA A 160 2.36 5.66 -10.88
C ALA A 160 2.30 5.80 -9.36
N THR A 161 1.94 7.01 -8.92
CA THR A 161 1.55 7.24 -7.52
C THR A 161 0.12 6.73 -7.33
N PRO A 162 -0.12 5.76 -6.44
CA PRO A 162 -1.46 5.20 -6.26
C PRO A 162 -2.43 6.25 -5.73
N ALA A 163 -3.70 6.14 -6.13
CA ALA A 163 -4.74 7.02 -5.63
C ALA A 163 -4.99 6.80 -4.14
N LEU A 164 -5.23 7.89 -3.41
CA LEU A 164 -5.60 7.83 -2.00
C LEU A 164 -7.12 7.90 -1.86
N PRO A 165 -7.71 7.13 -0.94
CA PRO A 165 -9.14 7.21 -0.67
C PRO A 165 -9.49 8.59 -0.12
N THR A 166 -10.72 9.04 -0.39
CA THR A 166 -11.20 10.29 0.18
C THR A 166 -11.53 10.09 1.65
N VAL A 167 -10.89 10.87 2.54
CA VAL A 167 -11.10 10.75 3.98
C VAL A 167 -11.96 11.89 4.52
N THR A 168 -13.08 11.55 5.16
CA THR A 168 -13.97 12.52 5.83
C THR A 168 -13.93 12.36 7.35
N ALA A 169 -13.54 13.42 8.06
CA ALA A 169 -13.51 13.44 9.51
C ALA A 169 -14.84 13.92 10.13
N ALA A 170 -15.36 13.14 11.08
CA ALA A 170 -16.55 13.43 11.87
C ALA A 170 -16.25 13.47 13.37
N ARG A 171 -16.97 14.35 14.09
CA ARG A 171 -16.76 14.52 15.54
C ARG A 171 -17.38 13.35 16.32
N GLY A 172 -16.55 12.57 16.98
CA GLY A 172 -16.95 11.50 17.92
C GLY A 172 -17.00 11.97 19.38
N TYR A 173 -17.52 11.13 20.26
CA TYR A 173 -17.39 11.33 21.71
C TYR A 173 -16.00 10.84 22.14
N ARG A 174 -15.14 11.75 22.62
CA ARG A 174 -13.71 11.47 22.95
C ARG A 174 -12.99 10.72 21.82
N SER A 175 -13.30 11.10 20.58
CA SER A 175 -12.77 10.45 19.39
C SER A 175 -13.03 11.31 18.16
N VAL A 176 -12.28 11.05 17.11
CA VAL A 176 -12.59 11.46 15.73
C VAL A 176 -12.86 10.19 14.93
N GLN A 177 -13.94 10.20 14.17
CA GLN A 177 -14.28 9.11 13.25
C GLN A 177 -13.89 9.56 11.84
N PHE A 178 -13.17 8.72 11.12
CA PHE A 178 -12.75 8.97 9.75
C PHE A 178 -13.44 7.93 8.88
N ALA A 179 -14.28 8.40 7.97
CA ALA A 179 -14.83 7.56 6.92
C ALA A 179 -13.89 7.62 5.71
N LEU A 180 -13.50 6.46 5.21
CA LEU A 180 -12.69 6.28 4.02
C LEU A 180 -13.65 5.90 2.89
N ASP A 181 -13.62 6.67 1.81
CA ASP A 181 -14.30 6.36 0.56
C ASP A 181 -13.23 5.80 -0.38
N VAL A 182 -13.24 4.48 -0.55
CA VAL A 182 -12.32 3.74 -1.42
C VAL A 182 -12.98 3.64 -2.77
N ASP A 183 -12.36 4.23 -3.77
CA ASP A 183 -12.76 4.03 -5.16
C ASP A 183 -11.93 2.86 -5.70
N ASP A 184 -12.55 1.69 -5.86
CA ASP A 184 -11.89 0.47 -6.34
C ASP A 184 -11.54 0.55 -7.84
N SER A 185 -11.68 1.74 -8.47
CA SER A 185 -11.48 1.94 -9.92
C SER A 185 -10.14 2.59 -10.29
N ASP A 186 -9.29 2.90 -9.31
CA ASP A 186 -8.00 3.58 -9.49
C ASP A 186 -6.78 2.65 -9.27
N ASP A 187 -6.89 1.37 -9.62
CA ASP A 187 -5.71 0.51 -9.72
C ASP A 187 -4.88 0.98 -10.94
N SER A 188 -3.62 1.39 -10.71
CA SER A 188 -2.70 1.64 -11.82
C SER A 188 -2.39 0.32 -12.53
N GLU A 189 -2.23 0.41 -13.85
CA GLU A 189 -1.81 -0.70 -14.71
C GLU A 189 -0.50 -1.32 -14.23
N GLY A 190 -0.27 -2.61 -14.50
CA GLY A 190 1.03 -3.24 -14.19
C GLY A 190 1.18 -3.81 -12.79
N ALA A 191 0.17 -3.67 -11.93
CA ALA A 191 0.32 -3.91 -10.50
C ALA A 191 -0.75 -4.83 -9.89
N GLU A 192 -0.38 -5.49 -8.79
CA GLU A 192 -1.18 -6.53 -8.12
C GLU A 192 -2.39 -6.00 -7.31
N GLY A 193 -2.77 -4.74 -7.54
CA GLY A 193 -3.80 -4.00 -6.83
C GLY A 193 -3.26 -3.03 -5.77
N VAL A 194 -4.12 -2.13 -5.29
CA VAL A 194 -3.77 -1.14 -4.25
C VAL A 194 -3.98 -1.68 -2.83
N GLU A 195 -2.90 -1.79 -2.06
CA GLU A 195 -2.92 -2.07 -0.63
C GLU A 195 -3.13 -0.79 0.18
N LEU A 196 -4.19 -0.74 0.98
CA LEU A 196 -4.51 0.39 1.84
C LEU A 196 -4.21 0.09 3.31
N SER A 197 -3.48 1.00 3.95
CA SER A 197 -3.24 0.99 5.40
C SER A 197 -3.63 2.33 6.02
N ALA A 198 -4.19 2.30 7.23
CA ALA A 198 -4.61 3.51 7.94
C ALA A 198 -4.32 3.40 9.44
N GLY A 199 -3.96 4.52 10.06
CA GLY A 199 -3.69 4.55 11.48
C GLY A 199 -3.14 5.87 11.98
N GLN A 200 -2.63 5.86 13.20
CA GLN A 200 -1.85 7.00 13.69
C GLN A 200 -0.43 6.92 13.11
N PRO A 201 0.28 8.06 12.96
CA PRO A 201 1.67 8.04 12.49
C PRO A 201 2.53 7.05 13.28
N GLY A 202 3.21 6.14 12.57
CA GLY A 202 4.05 5.09 13.16
C GLY A 202 3.31 3.82 13.60
N ASN A 203 1.99 3.73 13.41
CA ASN A 203 1.20 2.52 13.65
C ASN A 203 0.05 2.43 12.62
N LEU A 204 0.42 2.15 11.37
CA LEU A 204 -0.51 1.89 10.28
C LEU A 204 -0.95 0.43 10.32
N GLU A 205 -2.23 0.18 10.12
CA GLU A 205 -2.80 -1.17 10.02
C GLU A 205 -3.56 -1.30 8.70
N PRO A 206 -3.63 -2.50 8.10
CA PRO A 206 -4.42 -2.71 6.88
C PRO A 206 -5.87 -2.26 7.06
N VAL A 207 -6.40 -1.55 6.07
CA VAL A 207 -7.78 -1.07 6.07
C VAL A 207 -8.72 -2.27 5.92
N THR A 208 -9.35 -2.67 7.02
CA THR A 208 -10.36 -3.74 7.06
C THR A 208 -11.78 -3.22 7.21
N ARG A 209 -11.94 -1.89 7.33
CA ARG A 209 -13.22 -1.22 7.58
C ARG A 209 -13.20 0.19 6.97
N ASP A 210 -14.35 0.60 6.45
CA ASP A 210 -14.56 1.94 5.86
C ASP A 210 -14.58 3.06 6.89
N VAL A 211 -14.59 2.74 8.19
CA VAL A 211 -14.59 3.73 9.27
C VAL A 211 -13.52 3.40 10.30
N VAL A 212 -12.56 4.31 10.42
CA VAL A 212 -11.50 4.26 11.43
C VAL A 212 -11.81 5.25 12.56
N ARG A 213 -11.69 4.79 13.80
CA ARG A 213 -11.92 5.63 14.98
C ARG A 213 -10.61 5.86 15.72
N VAL A 214 -10.20 7.11 15.83
CA VAL A 214 -9.05 7.52 16.63
C VAL A 214 -9.55 8.12 17.93
N GLU A 215 -9.25 7.47 19.05
CA GLU A 215 -9.64 7.95 20.38
C GLU A 215 -8.83 9.19 20.78
N THR A 216 -9.45 10.03 21.60
CA THR A 216 -8.79 11.18 22.25
C THR A 216 -8.87 11.03 23.76
N GLU A 217 -7.92 11.63 24.48
CA GLU A 217 -7.93 11.60 25.93
C GLU A 217 -9.17 12.34 26.45
N GLU A 218 -9.49 13.49 25.85
CA GLU A 218 -10.68 14.26 26.16
C GLU A 218 -11.38 14.86 24.93
N GLY A 219 -12.58 15.38 25.14
CA GLY A 219 -13.40 16.01 24.13
C GLY A 219 -12.89 17.39 23.72
N GLY A 220 -12.85 17.66 22.43
CA GLY A 220 -12.31 18.91 21.87
C GLY A 220 -10.84 18.82 21.49
N GLU A 221 -10.20 17.69 21.72
CA GLU A 221 -8.85 17.41 21.22
C GLU A 221 -8.85 17.10 19.72
N ARG A 222 -7.71 17.42 19.10
CA ARG A 222 -7.42 17.08 17.71
C ARG A 222 -6.87 15.66 17.65
N ALA A 223 -7.35 14.88 16.70
CA ALA A 223 -6.77 13.60 16.32
C ALA A 223 -6.59 13.57 14.79
N CYS A 224 -5.56 12.87 14.35
CA CYS A 224 -5.22 12.73 12.94
C CYS A 224 -5.17 11.24 12.57
N LEU A 225 -5.50 10.95 11.33
CA LEU A 225 -5.39 9.67 10.68
C LEU A 225 -4.46 9.84 9.48
N THR A 226 -3.44 9.00 9.40
CA THR A 226 -2.64 8.82 8.19
C THR A 226 -3.22 7.63 7.43
N VAL A 227 -3.45 7.82 6.13
CA VAL A 227 -3.79 6.75 5.20
C VAL A 227 -2.64 6.64 4.21
N GLN A 228 -2.22 5.41 3.94
CA GLN A 228 -1.19 5.06 2.98
C GLN A 228 -1.80 4.11 1.94
N ALA A 229 -1.54 4.38 0.68
CA ALA A 229 -1.75 3.47 -0.43
C ALA A 229 -0.39 2.98 -0.93
N GLN A 230 -0.31 1.69 -1.21
CA GLN A 230 0.87 1.02 -1.75
C GLN A 230 0.45 0.16 -2.92
N GLN A 231 1.27 0.14 -3.96
CA GLN A 231 1.03 -0.66 -5.15
C GLN A 231 2.35 -1.23 -5.64
N THR A 232 2.41 -2.55 -5.79
CA THR A 232 3.62 -3.29 -6.21
C THR A 232 3.46 -3.74 -7.65
N TYR A 233 4.50 -3.51 -8.44
CA TYR A 233 4.54 -3.82 -9.86
C TYR A 233 5.29 -5.14 -10.10
N ALA A 234 5.05 -5.76 -11.26
CA ALA A 234 5.64 -7.05 -11.62
C ALA A 234 7.18 -7.07 -11.58
N TRP A 235 7.83 -5.92 -11.83
CA TRP A 235 9.29 -5.78 -11.77
C TRP A 235 9.84 -5.45 -10.37
N GLY A 236 8.99 -5.46 -9.34
CA GLY A 236 9.37 -5.31 -7.93
C GLY A 236 9.35 -3.89 -7.38
N SER A 237 9.21 -2.87 -8.24
CA SER A 237 9.04 -1.49 -7.78
C SER A 237 7.73 -1.30 -7.05
N THR A 238 7.69 -0.29 -6.18
CA THR A 238 6.54 -0.01 -5.34
C THR A 238 6.18 1.47 -5.34
N GLY A 239 5.02 1.78 -5.91
CA GLY A 239 4.40 3.10 -5.80
C GLY A 239 3.81 3.28 -4.41
N THR A 240 4.01 4.45 -3.80
CA THR A 240 3.41 4.78 -2.50
C THR A 240 2.83 6.19 -2.49
N ALA A 241 1.71 6.34 -1.80
CA ALA A 241 1.11 7.63 -1.50
C ALA A 241 0.65 7.65 -0.04
N ASP A 242 0.79 8.78 0.63
CA ASP A 242 0.23 8.97 1.96
C ASP A 242 -0.41 10.34 2.14
N ALA A 243 -1.46 10.40 2.95
CA ALA A 243 -2.07 11.65 3.38
C ALA A 243 -2.52 11.60 4.83
N GLU A 244 -2.38 12.74 5.51
CA GLU A 244 -2.89 12.95 6.85
C GLU A 244 -4.18 13.76 6.82
N THR A 245 -5.24 13.23 7.43
CA THR A 245 -6.49 13.97 7.68
C THR A 245 -6.71 14.11 9.18
N CYS A 246 -7.04 15.33 9.63
CA CYS A 246 -7.29 15.60 11.04
C CYS A 246 -8.70 16.11 11.30
N GLY A 247 -9.24 15.72 12.45
CA GLY A 247 -10.50 16.24 12.96
C GLY A 247 -10.39 16.66 14.42
N THR A 248 -11.51 17.06 14.99
CA THR A 248 -11.61 17.44 16.40
C THR A 248 -12.76 16.70 17.05
N ALA A 249 -12.51 16.08 18.20
CA ALA A 249 -13.54 15.39 18.96
C ALA A 249 -14.64 16.38 19.39
N LYS A 250 -15.84 15.86 19.72
CA LYS A 250 -16.90 16.70 20.31
C LYS A 250 -16.35 17.40 21.56
N PRO A 251 -16.54 18.72 21.72
CA PRO A 251 -15.97 19.46 22.84
C PRO A 251 -16.55 18.97 24.17
N LYS A 252 -15.73 19.07 25.23
CA LYS A 252 -16.20 18.94 26.61
C LYS A 252 -17.43 19.80 26.86
N ARG A 253 -18.39 19.27 27.61
CA ARG A 253 -19.59 20.03 28.00
C ARG A 253 -20.05 19.72 29.41
N ILE A 254 -20.68 20.72 30.01
CA ILE A 254 -21.47 20.60 31.23
C ILE A 254 -22.90 21.05 30.94
N PHE A 255 -23.89 20.39 31.54
CA PHE A 255 -25.29 20.75 31.34
C PHE A 255 -26.15 20.37 32.53
N TRP A 256 -27.25 21.11 32.71
CA TRP A 256 -28.26 20.79 33.70
C TRP A 256 -29.29 19.82 33.14
N LYS A 257 -29.57 18.74 33.87
CA LYS A 257 -30.66 17.82 33.59
C LYS A 257 -31.72 17.92 34.68
N LYS A 258 -32.95 18.29 34.32
CA LYS A 258 -34.08 18.32 35.27
C LYS A 258 -34.35 16.92 35.79
N VAL A 259 -34.53 16.78 37.09
CA VAL A 259 -34.88 15.52 37.77
C VAL A 259 -36.03 15.75 38.74
N ARG A 260 -36.71 14.67 39.14
CA ARG A 260 -37.75 14.75 40.18
C ARG A 260 -37.09 14.97 41.53
N CYS A 261 -37.69 15.86 42.31
CA CYS A 261 -37.30 16.05 43.69
C CYS A 261 -37.78 14.85 44.52
N THR A 262 -36.93 14.32 45.40
CA THR A 262 -37.24 13.16 46.24
C THR A 262 -37.70 13.55 47.65
N ASP A 263 -37.43 14.78 48.06
CA ASP A 263 -37.41 15.11 49.49
C ASP A 263 -38.67 15.86 49.96
N GLU A 264 -39.35 16.64 49.10
CA GLU A 264 -40.56 17.39 49.47
C GLU A 264 -41.59 17.56 48.32
N PRO A 265 -42.90 17.68 48.62
CA PRO A 265 -43.88 18.14 47.63
C PRO A 265 -43.60 19.58 47.20
N GLY A 266 -43.51 19.82 45.88
CA GLY A 266 -43.36 21.17 45.33
C GLY A 266 -41.93 21.70 45.17
N CYS A 267 -40.90 20.85 45.31
CA CYS A 267 -39.52 21.23 44.97
C CYS A 267 -39.13 20.87 43.52
N TYR A 268 -38.14 21.60 43.01
CA TYR A 268 -37.54 21.40 41.70
C TYR A 268 -36.08 20.96 41.88
N ALA A 269 -35.64 19.91 41.17
CA ALA A 269 -34.26 19.43 41.26
C ALA A 269 -33.62 19.33 39.87
N ALA A 270 -32.31 19.60 39.82
CA ALA A 270 -31.51 19.48 38.61
C ALA A 270 -30.14 18.87 38.91
N GLU A 271 -29.70 17.95 38.05
CA GLU A 271 -28.37 17.39 38.09
C GLU A 271 -27.43 18.18 37.18
N LEU A 272 -26.29 18.61 37.69
CA LEU A 272 -25.19 19.08 36.85
C LEU A 272 -24.45 17.85 36.32
N ARG A 273 -24.50 17.64 35.01
CA ARG A 273 -23.78 16.55 34.33
C ARG A 273 -22.58 17.08 33.56
N TYR A 274 -21.59 16.21 33.40
CA TYR A 274 -20.38 16.45 32.61
C TYR A 274 -20.21 15.36 31.56
N GLU A 275 -19.65 15.72 30.41
CA GLU A 275 -19.35 14.81 29.31
C GLU A 275 -18.08 15.24 28.57
N GLY A 276 -17.26 14.26 28.21
CA GLY A 276 -16.08 14.42 27.37
C GLY A 276 -14.82 14.78 28.15
N PHE A 277 -14.81 14.71 29.47
CA PHE A 277 -13.60 14.97 30.26
C PHE A 277 -12.66 13.78 30.22
N ALA A 278 -11.37 14.01 30.50
CA ALA A 278 -10.40 12.94 30.66
C ALA A 278 -10.80 12.02 31.82
N ASP A 279 -10.34 10.77 31.79
CA ASP A 279 -10.67 9.81 32.85
C ASP A 279 -9.92 10.16 34.14
N TYR A 280 -10.64 10.09 35.27
CA TYR A 280 -10.08 10.38 36.60
C TYR A 280 -9.53 11.80 36.77
N GLU A 281 -9.96 12.73 35.92
CA GLU A 281 -9.67 14.16 36.03
C GLU A 281 -10.42 14.79 37.21
N SER A 282 -9.76 15.65 37.98
CA SER A 282 -10.41 16.41 39.05
C SER A 282 -11.05 17.68 38.50
N ILE A 283 -12.38 17.74 38.50
CA ILE A 283 -13.13 18.90 38.03
C ILE A 283 -13.78 19.64 39.19
N THR A 284 -13.66 20.96 39.17
CA THR A 284 -14.35 21.85 40.12
C THR A 284 -15.49 22.58 39.41
N ALA A 285 -16.71 22.44 39.92
CA ALA A 285 -17.84 23.30 39.58
C ALA A 285 -17.98 24.46 40.59
N THR A 286 -18.25 25.64 40.07
CA THR A 286 -18.59 26.84 40.85
C THR A 286 -19.97 27.36 40.47
N TYR A 287 -20.73 27.82 41.45
CA TYR A 287 -22.13 28.21 41.24
C TYR A 287 -22.37 29.68 41.53
N THR A 288 -23.24 30.30 40.73
CA THR A 288 -23.72 31.68 40.94
C THR A 288 -25.22 31.74 40.68
N SER A 289 -25.92 32.62 41.40
CA SER A 289 -27.36 32.83 41.24
C SER A 289 -27.63 34.29 40.91
N ASN A 290 -28.47 34.54 39.89
CA ASN A 290 -28.92 35.88 39.48
C ASN A 290 -27.76 36.88 39.26
N GLY A 291 -26.59 36.40 38.83
CA GLY A 291 -25.41 37.24 38.60
C GLY A 291 -24.61 37.63 39.85
N GLY A 292 -25.03 37.17 41.03
CA GLY A 292 -24.35 37.39 42.32
C GLY A 292 -23.80 36.11 42.96
N ASN A 293 -23.55 36.16 44.27
CA ASN A 293 -23.08 35.02 45.05
C ASN A 293 -24.08 33.85 45.02
N CYS A 294 -23.59 32.62 45.21
CA CYS A 294 -24.48 31.47 45.23
C CYS A 294 -25.43 31.55 46.44
N LEU A 295 -26.73 31.39 46.18
CA LEU A 295 -27.78 31.35 47.18
C LEU A 295 -27.79 29.95 47.80
N SER A 296 -26.76 29.63 48.60
CA SER A 296 -26.77 28.39 49.35
C SER A 296 -27.63 28.56 50.60
N THR A 297 -28.85 28.06 50.54
CA THR A 297 -29.61 27.68 51.75
C THR A 297 -29.39 26.21 52.13
N THR A 298 -28.70 25.41 51.30
CA THR A 298 -28.62 23.94 51.43
C THR A 298 -27.32 23.28 50.92
N GLY A 299 -26.27 24.00 50.51
CA GLY A 299 -25.09 23.35 49.87
C GLY A 299 -23.77 24.13 49.84
N SER A 300 -22.77 23.58 49.16
CA SER A 300 -21.51 24.28 48.87
C SER A 300 -21.64 25.13 47.61
N CYS A 301 -21.07 26.33 47.57
CA CYS A 301 -21.01 27.12 46.34
C CYS A 301 -19.93 26.65 45.35
N ARG A 302 -19.23 25.57 45.71
CA ARG A 302 -18.21 24.91 44.92
C ARG A 302 -18.20 23.41 45.23
N ASP A 303 -18.29 22.57 44.20
CA ASP A 303 -18.12 21.13 44.34
C ASP A 303 -16.94 20.65 43.50
N THR A 304 -16.18 19.70 44.04
CA THR A 304 -15.10 19.03 43.30
C THR A 304 -15.43 17.56 43.20
N VAL A 305 -15.35 17.01 41.99
CA VAL A 305 -15.50 15.58 41.73
C VAL A 305 -14.36 15.08 40.86
N VAL A 306 -14.04 13.80 41.01
CA VAL A 306 -13.15 13.09 40.08
C VAL A 306 -14.02 12.46 39.00
N THR A 307 -13.67 12.66 37.73
CA THR A 307 -14.43 12.11 36.61
C THR A 307 -14.32 10.59 36.61
N THR A 308 -15.39 9.91 36.21
CA THR A 308 -15.38 8.46 36.10
C THR A 308 -14.84 8.01 34.74
N SER A 309 -14.42 6.74 34.66
CA SER A 309 -14.08 6.10 33.40
C SER A 309 -15.18 6.32 32.34
N GLY A 310 -14.73 6.62 31.13
CA GLY A 310 -15.58 7.01 30.01
C GLY A 310 -15.99 8.48 30.02
N GLY A 311 -15.39 9.35 30.86
CA GLY A 311 -15.48 10.81 30.76
C GLY A 311 -16.88 11.43 30.91
N ARG A 312 -17.85 10.71 31.48
CA ARG A 312 -19.25 11.16 31.65
C ARG A 312 -19.77 10.88 33.05
N GLY A 313 -20.53 11.81 33.61
CA GLY A 313 -21.10 11.62 34.93
C GLY A 313 -21.88 12.82 35.47
N ARG A 314 -22.02 12.85 36.79
CA ARG A 314 -22.71 13.90 37.54
C ARG A 314 -21.74 14.56 38.51
N VAL A 315 -21.81 15.89 38.60
CA VAL A 315 -21.10 16.67 39.63
C VAL A 315 -21.95 16.74 40.90
N VAL A 316 -23.16 17.31 40.78
CA VAL A 316 -24.04 17.54 41.93
C VAL A 316 -25.51 17.38 41.52
N THR A 317 -26.36 17.06 42.49
CA THR A 317 -27.81 17.25 42.39
C THR A 317 -28.17 18.47 43.23
N TRP A 318 -28.76 19.48 42.60
CA TRP A 318 -29.18 20.70 43.27
C TRP A 318 -30.70 20.75 43.38
N THR A 319 -31.20 21.07 44.57
CA THR A 319 -32.64 21.22 44.85
C THR A 319 -32.98 22.68 45.12
N PHE A 320 -34.07 23.14 44.53
CA PHE A 320 -34.62 24.48 44.66
C PHE A 320 -36.04 24.41 45.23
N PRO A 321 -36.44 25.38 46.06
CA PRO A 321 -37.85 25.52 46.44
C PRO A 321 -38.68 25.83 45.19
N GLY A 322 -39.93 25.35 45.13
CA GLY A 322 -40.83 25.60 43.98
C GLY A 322 -41.11 27.07 43.69
N SER A 323 -40.90 27.94 44.68
CA SER A 323 -40.99 29.40 44.56
C SER A 323 -39.76 30.06 43.94
N TYR A 324 -38.67 29.32 43.69
CA TYR A 324 -37.47 29.87 43.08
C TYR A 324 -37.73 30.28 41.63
N SER A 325 -37.62 31.58 41.39
CA SER A 325 -37.56 32.19 40.05
C SER A 325 -36.20 32.84 39.88
N GLY A 326 -35.49 32.49 38.81
CA GLY A 326 -34.14 33.00 38.63
C GLY A 326 -33.26 32.23 37.66
N THR A 327 -32.02 32.71 37.57
CA THR A 327 -30.98 32.14 36.72
C THR A 327 -29.87 31.56 37.59
N PHE A 328 -29.73 30.24 37.57
CA PHE A 328 -28.65 29.54 38.25
C PHE A 328 -27.58 29.10 37.25
N VAL A 329 -26.32 29.42 37.52
CA VAL A 329 -25.21 29.20 36.59
C VAL A 329 -24.17 28.33 37.24
N ALA A 330 -23.76 27.27 36.54
CA ALA A 330 -22.57 26.48 36.87
C ALA A 330 -21.43 26.83 35.92
N LYS A 331 -20.21 26.88 36.45
CA LYS A 331 -18.97 26.99 35.68
C LYS A 331 -17.98 25.90 36.09
N VAL A 332 -17.36 25.26 35.10
CA VAL A 332 -16.24 24.33 35.27
C VAL A 332 -15.14 24.79 34.33
N GLY A 333 -14.06 25.38 34.88
CA GLY A 333 -13.05 26.07 34.06
C GLY A 333 -13.69 27.14 33.16
N ARG A 334 -13.53 27.00 31.84
CA ARG A 334 -14.13 27.89 30.83
C ARG A 334 -15.57 27.51 30.43
N LEU A 335 -16.02 26.31 30.80
CA LEU A 335 -17.36 25.84 30.46
C LEU A 335 -18.39 26.51 31.37
N ARG A 336 -19.55 26.85 30.80
CA ARG A 336 -20.65 27.48 31.50
C ARG A 336 -21.97 26.87 31.07
N THR A 337 -22.82 26.57 32.03
CA THR A 337 -24.21 26.16 31.76
C THR A 337 -25.17 26.89 32.68
N THR A 338 -26.38 27.12 32.17
CA THR A 338 -27.38 27.95 32.83
C THR A 338 -28.68 27.19 32.98
N LEU A 339 -29.24 27.24 34.17
CA LEU A 339 -30.55 26.74 34.52
C LEU A 339 -31.47 27.94 34.72
N ARG A 340 -32.58 27.98 33.98
CA ARG A 340 -33.63 28.98 34.14
C ARG A 340 -34.87 28.30 34.68
N ASN A 341 -35.46 28.92 35.70
CA ASN A 341 -36.74 28.55 36.29
C ASN A 341 -37.63 29.79 36.36
#